data_AF-A0A9N9JR93-F1
#
_entry.id   AF-A0A9N9JR93-F1
#
_cell.length_a   1.000
_cell.length_b   1.000
_cell.length_c   1.000
_cell.angle_alpha   90.00
_cell.angle_beta   90.00
_cell.angle_gamma   90.00
#
_symmetry.space_group_name_H-M   'P 1'
#
loop_
_entity.id
_entity.type
_entity.pdbx_description
1 polymer ?
#
loop_
_entity_poly.entity_id
_entity_poly.type
_entity_poly.pdbx_seq_one_letter_code
_entity_poly.pdbx_strand_id
1 'polypeptide(L)'
;MATERNELLRSAFIAKIGNGYVPEQFVFLDESVKDEQTLSHRYGYSYVGTKAQSKVMFVRGKHYTILPALTIDGIVAVKVIEESYNKKKFEDFIYTQIPHMNLFPSKNSVLVMDNARIHHNAEWIS
;
A
#
# COMPACT_ATOMS: atom_id res chain seq x y z
N MET A 1 13.96 9.78 1.47
CA MET A 1 13.52 11.08 0.91
C MET A 1 12.89 10.79 -0.43
N ALA A 2 11.65 11.23 -0.67
CA ALA A 2 10.93 10.98 -1.91
C ALA A 2 11.44 11.92 -3.02
N THR A 3 12.57 11.56 -3.61
CA THR A 3 13.02 11.96 -4.95
C THR A 3 12.12 11.15 -5.89
N GLU A 4 11.10 11.65 -6.60
CA GLU A 4 11.09 12.77 -7.54
C GLU A 4 9.61 12.98 -7.96
N ARG A 5 9.02 14.15 -7.67
CA ARG A 5 7.68 14.49 -8.19
C ARG A 5 7.84 15.02 -9.61
N ASN A 6 7.89 14.13 -10.60
CA ASN A 6 7.92 14.52 -12.00
C ASN A 6 6.48 14.82 -12.48
N GLU A 7 6.12 16.10 -12.49
CA GLU A 7 4.79 16.57 -12.91
C GLU A 7 4.47 16.22 -14.37
N LEU A 8 5.50 16.19 -15.24
CA LEU A 8 5.32 15.83 -16.65
C LEU A 8 4.94 14.37 -16.81
N LEU A 9 5.65 13.46 -16.14
CA LEU A 9 5.33 12.03 -16.13
C LEU A 9 3.95 11.77 -15.49
N ARG A 10 3.60 12.51 -14.44
CA ARG A 10 2.28 12.42 -13.82
C ARG A 10 1.18 12.89 -14.77
N SER A 11 1.38 13.99 -15.49
CA SER A 11 0.42 14.51 -16.46
C SER A 11 0.25 13.57 -17.65
N ALA A 12 1.34 13.04 -18.18
CA ALA A 12 1.32 12.04 -19.25
C ALA A 12 0.59 10.75 -18.80
N PHE A 13 0.84 10.30 -17.57
CA PHE A 13 0.12 9.15 -17.00
C PHE A 13 -1.39 9.43 -16.90
N ILE A 14 -1.80 10.58 -16.35
CA ILE A 14 -3.20 10.95 -16.23
C ILE A 14 -3.88 11.02 -17.60
N ALA A 15 -3.23 11.62 -18.60
CA ALA A 15 -3.75 11.69 -19.97
C ALA A 15 -3.88 10.30 -20.61
N LYS A 16 -2.89 9.41 -20.40
CA LYS A 16 -2.95 8.02 -20.89
C LYS A 16 -4.12 7.26 -20.26
N ILE A 17 -4.29 7.38 -18.95
CA ILE A 17 -5.37 6.72 -18.21
C ILE A 17 -6.73 7.26 -18.65
N GLY A 18 -6.89 8.59 -18.68
CA GLY A 18 -8.16 9.25 -19.01
C GLY A 18 -8.65 9.04 -20.45
N ASN A 19 -7.74 8.74 -21.40
CA ASN A 19 -8.11 8.51 -22.79
C ASN A 19 -8.23 7.02 -23.16
N GLY A 20 -7.59 6.12 -22.41
CA GLY A 20 -7.44 4.72 -22.80
C GLY A 20 -8.26 3.70 -22.01
N TYR A 21 -8.84 4.10 -20.88
CA TYR A 21 -9.41 3.17 -19.90
C TYR A 21 -10.65 3.73 -19.23
N VAL A 22 -11.49 2.84 -18.69
CA VAL A 22 -12.63 3.19 -17.84
C VAL A 22 -12.39 2.77 -16.39
N PRO A 23 -12.95 3.47 -15.39
CA PRO A 23 -12.71 3.20 -13.96
C PRO A 23 -12.93 1.74 -13.55
N GLU A 24 -13.94 1.08 -14.13
CA GLU A 24 -14.32 -0.31 -13.87
C GLU A 24 -13.22 -1.31 -14.22
N GLN A 25 -12.29 -0.96 -15.10
CA GLN A 25 -11.21 -1.85 -15.52
C GLN A 25 -10.13 -2.00 -14.45
N PHE A 26 -10.04 -1.07 -13.49
CA PHE A 26 -8.91 -0.98 -12.59
C PHE A 26 -9.06 -1.80 -11.31
N VAL A 27 -7.98 -2.49 -10.95
CA VAL A 27 -7.72 -3.03 -9.62
C VAL A 27 -6.46 -2.35 -9.10
N PHE A 28 -6.58 -1.62 -8.00
CA PHE A 28 -5.47 -0.93 -7.34
C PHE A 28 -4.92 -1.78 -6.20
N LEU A 29 -3.61 -1.93 -6.14
CA LEU A 29 -2.92 -2.50 -5.00
C LEU A 29 -2.12 -1.40 -4.30
N ASP A 30 -2.15 -1.43 -2.99
CA ASP A 30 -1.40 -0.51 -2.15
C ASP A 30 -0.77 -1.27 -0.98
N GLU A 31 0.32 -0.75 -0.41
CA GLU A 31 0.94 -1.29 0.79
C GLU A 31 0.75 -0.31 1.95
N SER A 32 -0.03 -0.74 2.94
CA SER A 32 -0.26 0.00 4.18
C SER A 32 0.45 -0.68 5.34
N VAL A 33 1.14 0.12 6.14
CA VAL A 33 1.87 -0.36 7.31
C VAL A 33 1.20 0.17 8.58
N LYS A 34 0.88 -0.72 9.51
CA LYS A 34 0.38 -0.39 10.84
C LYS A 34 1.36 -0.90 11.90
N ASP A 35 1.92 0.02 12.67
CA ASP A 35 2.77 -0.32 13.81
C ASP A 35 1.98 -0.17 15.12
N GLU A 36 2.02 -1.18 15.98
CA GLU A 36 1.45 -1.15 17.33
C GLU A 36 2.42 -0.60 18.38
N GLN A 37 3.51 0.06 17.97
CA GLN A 37 4.43 0.73 18.89
C GLN A 37 3.66 1.61 19.89
N THR A 38 3.64 1.09 21.13
CA THR A 38 3.31 1.69 22.43
C THR A 38 2.41 2.93 22.36
N LEU A 39 1.19 2.80 22.90
CA LEU A 39 0.23 3.85 23.25
C LEU A 39 0.81 4.86 24.28
N SER A 40 1.95 5.46 23.97
CA SER A 40 2.51 6.55 24.74
C SER A 40 1.87 7.83 24.24
N HIS A 41 1.21 8.54 25.14
CA HIS A 41 0.68 9.86 24.82
C HIS A 41 1.85 10.77 24.42
N ARG A 42 1.72 11.49 23.29
CA ARG A 42 2.71 12.52 22.90
C ARG A 42 2.82 13.64 23.94
N TYR A 43 1.79 13.82 24.77
CA TYR A 43 1.68 14.85 25.79
C TYR A 43 1.42 14.21 27.15
N GLY A 44 2.14 14.70 28.16
CA GLY A 44 1.94 14.34 29.56
C GLY A 44 1.80 15.60 30.39
N TYR A 45 1.01 15.54 31.46
CA TYR A 45 0.86 16.65 32.38
C TYR A 45 2.02 16.70 33.37
N SER A 46 2.53 17.91 33.62
CA SER A 46 3.47 18.22 34.68
C SER A 46 3.10 19.56 35.33
N TYR A 47 3.64 19.81 36.53
CA TYR A 47 3.49 21.11 37.18
C TYR A 47 4.17 22.21 36.35
N VAL A 48 3.62 23.42 36.41
CA VAL A 48 4.16 24.60 35.71
C VAL A 48 5.64 24.78 36.08
N GLY A 49 6.50 24.87 35.08
CA GLY A 49 7.95 24.98 35.26
C GLY A 49 8.71 23.65 35.38
N THR A 50 8.03 22.50 35.30
CA THR A 50 8.66 21.17 35.37
C THR A 50 8.48 20.39 34.08
N LYS A 51 9.50 19.60 33.70
CA LYS A 51 9.45 18.75 32.50
C LYS A 51 8.64 17.49 32.81
N ALA A 52 7.62 17.20 32.00
CA ALA A 52 6.90 15.93 32.08
C ALA A 52 7.86 14.77 31.76
N GLN A 53 7.98 13.83 32.70
CA GLN A 53 8.76 12.60 32.54
C GLN A 53 7.80 11.42 32.55
N SER A 54 7.86 10.59 31.51
CA SER A 54 7.14 9.32 31.44
C SER A 54 8.14 8.20 31.25
N LYS A 55 8.08 7.19 32.13
CA LYS A 55 8.86 5.97 31.99
C LYS A 55 8.08 5.01 31.12
N VAL A 56 8.29 5.09 29.81
CA VAL A 56 7.69 4.17 28.85
C VAL A 56 8.55 2.91 28.79
N MET A 57 7.93 1.74 28.95
CA MET A 57 8.57 0.48 28.58
C MET A 57 8.74 0.48 27.06
N PHE A 58 9.96 0.28 26.56
CA PHE A 58 10.19 0.07 25.12
C PHE A 58 9.67 -1.32 24.75
N VAL A 59 8.36 -1.41 24.50
CA VAL A 59 7.75 -2.63 23.97
C VAL A 59 7.92 -2.56 22.46
N ARG A 60 8.67 -3.50 21.89
CA ARG A 60 8.68 -3.71 20.44
C ARG A 60 7.26 -4.06 20.04
N GLY A 61 6.55 -3.09 19.46
CA GLY A 61 5.19 -3.29 18.94
C GLY A 61 5.21 -4.32 17.82
N LYS A 62 4.06 -4.98 17.61
CA LYS A 62 3.86 -5.82 16.44
C LYS A 62 3.64 -4.92 15.23
N HIS A 63 4.29 -5.27 14.12
CA HIS A 63 4.20 -4.54 12.87
C HIS A 63 3.34 -5.31 11.88
N TYR A 64 2.24 -4.73 11.46
CA TYR A 64 1.34 -5.33 10.49
C TYR A 64 1.51 -4.65 9.14
N THR A 65 1.76 -5.46 8.11
CA THR A 65 1.69 -5.03 6.72
C THR A 65 0.36 -5.48 6.13
N ILE A 66 -0.38 -4.55 5.54
CA ILE A 66 -1.71 -4.71 4.99
C ILE A 66 -1.64 -4.43 3.49
N LEU A 67 -2.08 -5.38 2.68
CA LEU A 67 -2.18 -5.25 1.24
C LEU A 67 -3.64 -5.40 0.80
N PRO A 68 -4.35 -4.29 0.59
CA PRO A 68 -5.65 -4.32 -0.06
C PRO A 68 -5.51 -4.36 -1.59
N ALA A 69 -6.42 -5.10 -2.22
CA ALA A 69 -6.79 -4.94 -3.61
C ALA A 69 -8.13 -4.21 -3.67
N LEU A 70 -8.18 -3.09 -4.38
CA LEU A 70 -9.30 -2.15 -4.42
C LEU A 70 -9.83 -1.99 -5.84
N THR A 71 -11.15 -1.99 -5.98
CA THR A 71 -11.86 -1.59 -7.20
C THR A 71 -12.80 -0.44 -6.87
N ILE A 72 -13.51 0.09 -7.88
CA ILE A 72 -14.56 1.09 -7.65
C ILE A 72 -15.73 0.54 -6.82
N ASP A 73 -15.91 -0.78 -6.75
CA ASP A 73 -16.95 -1.43 -5.94
C ASP A 73 -16.49 -1.67 -4.49
N GLY A 74 -15.22 -1.42 -4.18
CA GLY A 74 -14.63 -1.58 -2.85
C GLY A 74 -13.47 -2.55 -2.80
N ILE A 75 -13.25 -3.14 -1.62
CA ILE A 75 -12.14 -4.05 -1.34
C ILE A 75 -12.48 -5.44 -1.89
N VAL A 76 -11.66 -5.94 -2.82
CA VAL A 76 -11.85 -7.28 -3.41
C VAL A 76 -10.97 -8.36 -2.80
N ALA A 77 -9.84 -7.98 -2.21
CA ALA A 77 -8.98 -8.88 -1.44
C ALA A 77 -8.17 -8.08 -0.40
N VAL A 78 -7.84 -8.70 0.74
CA VAL A 78 -6.92 -8.13 1.73
C VAL A 78 -6.03 -9.22 2.29
N LYS A 79 -4.73 -8.94 2.36
CA LYS A 79 -3.78 -9.77 3.11
C LYS A 79 -3.13 -8.94 4.21
N VAL A 80 -3.17 -9.46 5.43
CA VAL A 80 -2.53 -8.85 6.61
C VAL A 80 -1.46 -9.81 7.12
N ILE A 81 -0.25 -9.34 7.29
CA ILE A 81 0.86 -10.11 7.86
C ILE A 81 1.53 -9.35 8.99
N GLU A 82 1.99 -10.05 10.03
CA GLU A 82 2.70 -9.46 11.19
C GLU A 82 4.22 -9.26 10.93
N GLU A 83 4.61 -9.19 9.65
CA GLU A 83 6.01 -9.12 9.25
C GLU A 83 6.20 -8.16 8.07
N SER A 84 7.46 -7.96 7.67
CA SER A 84 7.76 -7.31 6.41
C SER A 84 7.28 -8.15 5.22
N TYR A 85 6.81 -7.45 4.20
CA TYR A 85 6.41 -8.05 2.94
C TYR A 85 7.62 -8.31 2.06
N ASN A 86 7.66 -9.45 1.39
CA ASN A 86 8.73 -9.79 0.44
C ASN A 86 8.13 -10.18 -0.92
N LYS A 87 8.97 -10.20 -1.95
CA LYS A 87 8.56 -10.45 -3.34
C LYS A 87 7.76 -11.76 -3.49
N LYS A 88 8.19 -12.85 -2.85
CA LYS A 88 7.49 -14.14 -2.91
C LYS A 88 6.08 -14.09 -2.30
N LYS A 89 5.94 -13.45 -1.12
CA LYS A 89 4.63 -13.23 -0.49
C LYS A 89 3.73 -12.36 -1.39
N PHE A 90 4.32 -11.46 -2.18
CA PHE A 90 3.63 -10.60 -3.14
C PHE A 90 3.12 -11.34 -4.35
N GLU A 91 3.98 -12.10 -5.01
CA GLU A 91 3.57 -13.00 -6.11
C GLU A 91 2.45 -13.94 -5.66
N ASP A 92 2.59 -14.57 -4.50
CA ASP A 92 1.56 -15.44 -3.90
C ASP A 92 0.23 -14.70 -3.69
N PHE A 93 0.27 -13.44 -3.25
CA PHE A 93 -0.94 -12.62 -3.11
C PHE A 93 -1.62 -12.35 -4.46
N ILE A 94 -0.84 -11.97 -5.47
CA ILE A 94 -1.36 -11.73 -6.83
C ILE A 94 -2.03 -12.99 -7.39
N TYR A 95 -1.38 -14.15 -7.28
CA TYR A 95 -1.85 -15.39 -7.91
C TYR A 95 -2.98 -16.09 -7.14
N THR A 96 -3.06 -15.93 -5.82
CA THR A 96 -3.98 -16.72 -4.98
C THR A 96 -5.12 -15.92 -4.37
N GLN A 97 -4.94 -14.63 -4.11
CA GLN A 97 -5.90 -13.84 -3.33
C GLN A 97 -6.63 -12.79 -4.16
N ILE A 98 -6.02 -12.28 -5.24
CA ILE A 98 -6.74 -11.38 -6.14
C ILE A 98 -7.74 -12.23 -6.95
N PRO A 99 -9.04 -11.87 -6.98
CA PRO A 99 -10.01 -12.56 -7.84
C PRO A 99 -9.50 -12.59 -9.28
N HIS A 100 -9.81 -13.66 -10.03
CA HIS A 100 -9.34 -13.79 -11.41
C HIS A 100 -9.58 -12.49 -12.20
N MET A 101 -8.46 -11.86 -12.59
CA MET A 101 -8.45 -10.68 -13.45
C MET A 101 -9.09 -11.07 -14.79
N ASN A 102 -9.96 -10.23 -15.33
CA ASN A 102 -10.56 -10.49 -16.63
C ASN A 102 -9.62 -10.06 -17.76
N LEU A 103 -9.87 -10.57 -18.96
CA LEU A 103 -9.17 -10.12 -20.16
C LEU A 103 -9.53 -8.66 -20.48
N PHE A 104 -8.53 -7.84 -20.79
CA PHE A 104 -8.74 -6.47 -21.26
C PHE A 104 -9.61 -6.47 -22.54
N PRO A 105 -10.64 -5.60 -22.66
CA PRO A 105 -10.96 -4.42 -21.83
C PRO A 105 -12.07 -4.63 -20.78
N SER A 106 -12.25 -5.84 -20.27
CA SER A 106 -13.33 -6.16 -19.32
C SER A 106 -13.15 -5.49 -17.94
N LYS A 107 -14.18 -5.54 -17.09
CA LYS A 107 -14.08 -5.09 -15.69
C LYS A 107 -12.92 -5.81 -14.96
N ASN A 108 -12.20 -5.14 -14.07
CA ASN A 108 -11.06 -5.72 -13.34
C ASN A 108 -10.01 -6.38 -14.25
N SER A 109 -9.61 -5.72 -15.33
CA SER A 109 -8.62 -6.23 -16.29
C SER A 109 -7.27 -5.52 -16.25
N VAL A 110 -7.13 -4.45 -15.46
CA VAL A 110 -5.92 -3.63 -15.39
C VAL A 110 -5.47 -3.53 -13.93
N LEU A 111 -4.28 -4.03 -13.65
CA LEU A 111 -3.67 -3.94 -12.33
C LEU A 111 -2.83 -2.66 -12.23
N VAL A 112 -3.04 -1.87 -11.17
CA VAL A 112 -2.28 -0.64 -10.90
C VAL A 112 -1.57 -0.79 -9.56
N MET A 113 -0.27 -0.52 -9.58
CA MET A 113 0.64 -0.61 -8.43
C MET A 113 1.57 0.59 -8.45
N ASP A 114 2.17 0.93 -7.31
CA ASP A 114 3.29 1.87 -7.30
C ASP A 114 4.55 1.22 -7.90
N ASN A 115 5.58 2.02 -8.13
CA ASN A 115 6.83 1.55 -8.73
C ASN A 115 7.84 1.11 -7.64
N ALA A 116 7.38 0.38 -6.63
CA ALA A 116 8.24 -0.13 -5.57
C ALA A 116 9.13 -1.27 -6.07
N ARG A 117 10.37 -1.36 -5.54
CA ARG A 117 11.37 -2.37 -5.93
C ARG A 117 10.86 -3.81 -5.86
N ILE A 118 9.94 -4.10 -4.93
CA ILE A 118 9.34 -5.43 -4.74
C ILE A 118 8.38 -5.83 -5.87
N HIS A 119 7.87 -4.86 -6.65
CA HIS A 119 7.02 -5.09 -7.82
C HIS A 119 7.80 -5.30 -9.11
N HIS A 120 9.12 -5.03 -9.12
CA HIS A 120 9.95 -5.33 -10.28
C HIS A 120 10.14 -6.85 -10.39
N ASN A 121 9.29 -7.47 -11.20
CA ASN A 121 9.48 -8.82 -11.69
C ASN A 121 9.68 -8.79 -13.21
N ALA A 122 10.75 -9.43 -13.68
CA ALA A 122 11.06 -9.47 -15.11
C ALA A 122 9.97 -10.19 -15.92
N GLU A 123 9.20 -11.07 -15.28
CA GLU A 123 8.07 -11.79 -15.90
C GLU A 123 6.80 -10.94 -16.10
N TRP A 124 6.72 -9.76 -15.50
CA TRP A 124 5.52 -8.91 -15.53
C TRP A 124 5.63 -7.72 -16.48
N ILE A 125 6.82 -7.51 -17.04
CA ILE A 125 7.08 -6.44 -17.99
C ILE A 125 6.89 -7.05 -19.39
N SER A 126 5.70 -6.89 -19.96
CA SER A 126 5.45 -7.12 -21.39
C SER A 126 5.29 -5.77 -22.11
#